data_AF-A0A8W8HUS0-F1
#
_entry.id   AF-A0A8W8HUS0-F1
#
_cell.length_a   1.000
_cell.length_b   1.000
_cell.length_c   1.000
_cell.angle_alpha   90.00
_cell.angle_beta   90.00
_cell.angle_gamma   90.00
#
_symmetry.space_group_name_H-M   'P 1'
#
loop_
_entity.id
_entity.type
_entity.pdbx_description
1 polymer ?
#
loop_
_entity_poly.entity_id
_entity_poly.type
_entity_poly.pdbx_seq_one_letter_code
_entity_poly.pdbx_strand_id
1 'polypeptide(L)'
;MEARANGLQSCVVVIRILRDLCQRVPTWTPLNEWAMELLVEKCVSSGGANMSPGDALRRVFESISSGLLLPGGPGLYDPCEKDSVDAASSLTNQEREDITASAQHALRLIAFRQIHKVLGMDPLPAPKHLRQRMNPRKRRRTDSAPGEGEGEGEKKDKKEDDVDMSDGK
;
A
#
# COMPACT_ATOMS: atom_id res chain seq x y z
N MET A 1 -18.57 -2.51 -27.39
CA MET A 1 -18.36 -3.51 -26.32
C MET A 1 -17.81 -2.76 -25.13
N GLU A 2 -18.65 -2.51 -24.12
CA GLU A 2 -18.29 -1.69 -22.96
C GLU A 2 -17.65 -2.61 -21.92
N ALA A 3 -16.32 -2.57 -21.83
CA ALA A 3 -15.55 -3.40 -20.93
C ALA A 3 -15.79 -2.97 -19.48
N ARG A 4 -16.08 -3.94 -18.60
CA ARG A 4 -16.38 -3.79 -17.17
C ARG A 4 -15.18 -3.37 -16.31
N ALA A 5 -14.24 -2.59 -16.85
CA ALA A 5 -13.06 -2.12 -16.13
C ALA A 5 -13.34 -0.92 -15.19
N ASN A 6 -14.51 -0.26 -15.32
CA ASN A 6 -14.85 0.94 -14.53
C ASN A 6 -15.05 0.69 -13.02
N GLY A 7 -15.01 -0.57 -12.54
CA GLY A 7 -15.24 -0.92 -11.13
C GLY A 7 -13.99 -1.06 -10.24
N LEU A 8 -12.77 -1.12 -10.80
CA LEU A 8 -11.55 -1.39 -10.03
C LEU A 8 -10.49 -0.30 -10.27
N GLN A 9 -10.63 0.84 -9.59
CA GLN A 9 -9.65 1.95 -9.62
C GLN A 9 -8.21 1.46 -9.41
N SER A 10 -8.02 0.46 -8.55
CA SER A 10 -6.71 -0.14 -8.27
C SER A 10 -6.14 -0.93 -9.45
N CYS A 11 -6.97 -1.56 -10.28
CA CYS A 11 -6.51 -2.30 -11.46
C CYS A 11 -5.84 -1.36 -12.46
N VAL A 12 -6.46 -0.23 -12.78
CA VAL A 12 -5.92 0.77 -13.72
C VAL A 12 -4.58 1.34 -13.23
N VAL A 13 -4.47 1.64 -11.93
CA VAL A 13 -3.21 2.12 -11.35
C VAL A 13 -2.11 1.07 -11.46
N VAL A 14 -2.42 -0.20 -11.16
CA VAL A 14 -1.44 -1.31 -11.24
C VAL A 14 -1.01 -1.58 -12.68
N ILE A 15 -1.93 -1.54 -13.65
CA ILE A 15 -1.60 -1.66 -15.07
C ILE A 15 -0.60 -0.58 -15.49
N ARG A 16 -0.82 0.68 -15.09
CA ARG A 16 0.12 1.78 -15.40
C ARG A 16 1.50 1.55 -14.79
N ILE A 17 1.57 1.04 -13.57
CA ILE A 17 2.84 0.70 -12.91
C ILE A 17 3.55 -0.44 -13.63
N LEU A 18 2.85 -1.50 -14.03
CA LEU A 18 3.47 -2.60 -14.75
C LEU A 18 3.90 -2.23 -16.17
N ARG A 19 3.14 -1.37 -16.87
CA ARG A 19 3.55 -0.80 -18.16
C ARG A 19 4.89 -0.09 -18.04
N ASP A 20 5.04 0.77 -17.03
CA ASP A 20 6.30 1.44 -16.72
C ASP A 20 7.42 0.45 -16.35
N LEU A 21 7.11 -0.61 -15.59
CA LEU A 21 8.07 -1.68 -15.29
C LEU A 21 8.56 -2.39 -16.55
N CYS A 22 7.67 -2.75 -17.48
CA CYS A 22 8.02 -3.40 -18.75
C CYS A 22 8.91 -2.53 -19.64
N GLN A 23 8.81 -1.20 -19.51
CA GLN A 23 9.68 -0.25 -20.21
C GLN A 23 11.05 -0.11 -19.55
N ARG A 24 11.11 -0.09 -18.22
CA ARG A 24 12.35 0.13 -17.46
C ARG A 24 13.19 -1.13 -17.27
N VAL A 25 12.56 -2.31 -17.20
CA VAL A 25 13.23 -3.56 -16.85
C VAL A 25 13.11 -4.54 -18.03
N PRO A 26 14.22 -4.80 -18.77
CA PRO A 26 14.22 -5.65 -19.96
C PRO A 26 13.62 -7.03 -19.76
N THR A 27 13.76 -7.60 -18.56
CA THR A 27 13.16 -8.90 -18.19
C THR A 27 11.64 -8.95 -18.37
N TRP A 28 10.96 -7.81 -18.24
CA TRP A 28 9.50 -7.70 -18.35
C TRP A 28 9.04 -7.30 -19.75
N THR A 29 9.94 -6.86 -20.62
CA THR A 29 9.62 -6.43 -22.00
C THR A 29 8.93 -7.50 -22.85
N PRO A 30 9.25 -8.81 -22.74
CA PRO A 30 8.54 -9.85 -23.50
C PRO A 30 7.06 -10.02 -23.11
N LEU A 31 6.65 -9.53 -21.93
CA LEU A 31 5.27 -9.62 -21.49
C LEU A 31 4.41 -8.65 -22.32
N ASN A 32 3.63 -9.21 -23.24
CA ASN A 32 2.77 -8.42 -24.11
C ASN A 32 1.69 -7.65 -23.32
N GLU A 33 1.21 -6.53 -23.90
CA GLU A 33 0.30 -5.61 -23.21
C GLU A 33 -1.00 -6.28 -22.77
N TRP A 34 -1.56 -7.14 -23.63
CA TRP A 34 -2.79 -7.89 -23.36
C TRP A 34 -2.63 -8.88 -22.19
N ALA A 35 -1.59 -9.70 -22.21
CA ALA A 35 -1.28 -10.66 -21.17
C ALA A 35 -1.06 -9.96 -19.82
N MET A 36 -0.38 -8.81 -19.82
CA MET A 36 -0.22 -8.02 -18.61
C MET A 36 -1.56 -7.49 -18.06
N GLU A 37 -2.43 -6.94 -18.90
CA GLU A 37 -3.74 -6.44 -18.48
C GLU A 37 -4.60 -7.55 -17.88
N LEU A 38 -4.68 -8.68 -18.58
CA LEU A 38 -5.43 -9.85 -18.17
C LEU A 38 -4.86 -10.46 -16.87
N LEU A 39 -3.53 -10.44 -16.72
CA LEU A 39 -2.86 -10.88 -15.50
C LEU A 39 -3.26 -10.01 -14.31
N VAL A 40 -3.23 -8.68 -14.46
CA VAL A 40 -3.62 -7.76 -13.38
C VAL A 40 -5.09 -7.95 -13.03
N GLU A 41 -5.96 -8.02 -14.04
CA GLU A 41 -7.39 -8.23 -13.85
C GLU A 41 -7.64 -9.53 -13.06
N LYS A 42 -7.11 -10.67 -13.52
CA LYS A 42 -7.27 -11.97 -12.85
C LYS A 42 -6.76 -11.93 -11.41
N CYS A 43 -5.60 -11.32 -11.18
CA CYS A 43 -4.99 -11.24 -9.85
C CYS A 43 -5.84 -10.37 -8.90
N VAL A 44 -6.29 -9.20 -9.34
CA VAL A 44 -7.04 -8.25 -8.52
C VAL A 44 -8.47 -8.71 -8.31
N SER A 45 -9.15 -9.20 -9.34
CA SER A 45 -10.52 -9.73 -9.28
C SER A 45 -10.62 -10.94 -8.32
N SER A 46 -9.57 -11.74 -8.18
CA SER A 46 -9.54 -12.85 -7.22
C SER A 46 -9.37 -12.44 -5.75
N GLY A 47 -9.01 -11.18 -5.46
CA GLY A 47 -8.58 -10.71 -4.14
C GLY A 47 -9.67 -10.16 -3.23
N GLY A 48 -10.91 -10.05 -3.71
CA GLY A 48 -12.04 -9.48 -2.98
C GLY A 48 -12.32 -8.01 -3.32
N ALA A 49 -13.46 -7.51 -2.87
CA ALA A 49 -13.88 -6.13 -3.15
C ALA A 49 -12.99 -5.11 -2.41
N ASN A 50 -12.64 -4.02 -3.10
CA ASN A 50 -12.01 -2.81 -2.55
C ASN A 50 -10.53 -2.93 -2.10
N MET A 51 -9.68 -3.60 -2.87
CA MET A 51 -8.22 -3.60 -2.61
C MET A 51 -7.58 -2.22 -2.85
N SER A 52 -6.63 -1.83 -1.99
CA SER A 52 -5.78 -0.65 -2.24
C SER A 52 -4.83 -0.91 -3.43
N PRO A 53 -4.35 0.13 -4.14
CA PRO A 53 -3.39 -0.07 -5.23
C PRO A 53 -2.08 -0.75 -4.78
N GLY A 54 -1.63 -0.50 -3.55
CA GLY A 54 -0.44 -1.14 -2.99
C GLY A 54 -0.64 -2.63 -2.74
N ASP A 55 -1.80 -3.02 -2.19
CA ASP A 55 -2.13 -4.42 -1.98
C ASP A 55 -2.38 -5.14 -3.31
N ALA A 56 -3.01 -4.45 -4.27
CA ALA A 56 -3.25 -4.97 -5.61
C ALA A 56 -1.94 -5.27 -6.34
N LEU A 57 -0.99 -4.32 -6.30
CA LEU A 57 0.34 -4.51 -6.86
C LEU A 57 1.08 -5.67 -6.19
N ARG A 58 1.07 -5.73 -4.86
CA ARG A 58 1.69 -6.82 -4.10
C ARG A 58 1.11 -8.17 -4.50
N ARG A 59 -0.21 -8.26 -4.62
CA ARG A 59 -0.92 -9.49 -5.01
C ARG A 59 -0.55 -9.94 -6.43
N VAL A 60 -0.40 -9.01 -7.37
CA VAL A 60 0.09 -9.34 -8.72
C VAL A 60 1.47 -9.99 -8.65
N PHE A 61 2.41 -9.38 -7.92
CA PHE A 61 3.74 -9.97 -7.74
C PHE A 61 3.68 -11.32 -7.01
N GLU A 62 2.80 -11.51 -6.03
CA GLU A 62 2.59 -12.80 -5.36
C GLU A 62 2.13 -13.88 -6.32
N SER A 63 1.14 -13.59 -7.18
CA SER A 63 0.64 -14.52 -8.19
C SER A 63 1.72 -14.91 -9.21
N ILE A 64 2.51 -13.95 -9.69
CA ILE A 64 3.60 -14.27 -10.63
C ILE A 64 4.70 -15.08 -9.93
N SER A 65 5.02 -14.71 -8.69
CA SER A 65 6.06 -15.37 -7.88
C SER A 65 5.72 -16.82 -7.54
N SER A 66 4.43 -17.16 -7.42
CA SER A 66 3.97 -18.53 -7.18
C SER A 66 4.04 -19.42 -8.42
N GLY A 67 4.48 -18.89 -9.56
CA GLY A 67 4.66 -19.65 -10.80
C GLY A 67 3.44 -19.63 -11.72
N LEU A 68 2.59 -18.60 -11.65
CA LEU A 68 1.42 -18.45 -12.55
C LEU A 68 1.76 -18.63 -14.03
N LEU A 69 2.93 -18.14 -14.46
CA LEU A 69 3.40 -18.18 -15.85
C LEU A 69 4.27 -19.40 -16.17
N LEU A 70 4.65 -20.22 -15.19
CA LEU A 70 5.55 -21.35 -15.44
C LEU A 70 4.81 -22.50 -16.14
N PRO A 71 5.51 -23.34 -16.92
CA PRO A 71 4.95 -24.55 -17.49
C PRO A 71 4.35 -25.45 -16.39
N GLY A 72 3.12 -25.92 -16.60
CA GLY A 72 2.38 -26.71 -15.60
C GLY A 72 1.73 -25.88 -14.48
N GLY A 73 1.92 -24.55 -14.46
CA GLY A 73 1.17 -23.64 -13.61
C GLY A 73 -0.26 -23.39 -14.12
N PRO A 74 -1.08 -22.62 -13.38
CA PRO A 74 -2.47 -22.34 -13.76
C PRO A 74 -2.63 -21.60 -15.10
N GLY A 75 -1.59 -20.92 -15.59
CA GLY A 75 -1.60 -20.19 -16.84
C GLY A 75 -2.51 -18.96 -16.86
N LEU A 76 -2.50 -18.27 -18.01
CA LEU A 76 -3.29 -17.07 -18.26
C LEU A 76 -4.25 -17.29 -19.44
N TYR A 77 -5.43 -17.82 -19.16
CA TYR A 77 -6.46 -18.11 -20.17
C TYR A 77 -7.06 -16.83 -20.77
N ASP A 78 -7.08 -16.72 -22.10
CA ASP A 78 -7.72 -15.61 -22.82
C ASP A 78 -9.25 -15.76 -22.91
N PRO A 79 -10.06 -14.92 -22.24
CA PRO A 79 -11.53 -14.99 -22.29
C PRO A 79 -12.13 -14.63 -23.65
N CYS A 80 -11.35 -14.03 -24.56
CA CYS A 80 -11.80 -13.68 -25.90
C CYS A 80 -11.68 -14.83 -26.90
N GLU A 81 -10.93 -15.89 -26.57
CA GLU A 81 -10.76 -17.06 -27.41
C GLU A 81 -11.76 -18.17 -27.03
N LYS A 82 -12.29 -18.85 -28.06
CA LYS A 82 -13.24 -19.95 -27.88
C LYS A 82 -12.55 -21.21 -27.32
N ASP A 83 -11.29 -21.40 -27.69
CA ASP A 83 -10.45 -22.49 -27.22
C ASP A 83 -9.57 -22.01 -26.05
N SER A 84 -9.05 -22.96 -25.25
CA SER A 84 -8.21 -22.63 -24.10
C SER A 84 -6.81 -22.18 -24.48
N VAL A 85 -6.70 -20.94 -24.94
CA VAL A 85 -5.45 -20.31 -25.36
C VAL A 85 -4.81 -19.58 -24.18
N ASP A 86 -3.52 -19.83 -23.96
CA ASP A 86 -2.70 -19.07 -23.02
C ASP A 86 -2.31 -17.72 -23.64
N ALA A 87 -2.77 -16.62 -23.08
CA ALA A 87 -2.44 -15.25 -23.48
C ALA A 87 -0.93 -14.94 -23.34
N ALA A 88 -0.22 -15.70 -22.49
CA ALA A 88 1.22 -15.61 -22.33
C ALA A 88 2.00 -16.56 -23.26
N SER A 89 1.34 -17.29 -24.18
CA SER A 89 1.96 -18.29 -25.06
C SER A 89 3.14 -17.79 -25.90
N SER A 90 3.22 -16.48 -26.15
CA SER A 90 4.37 -15.87 -26.84
C SER A 90 5.67 -15.92 -26.04
N LEU A 91 5.61 -16.09 -24.71
CA LEU A 91 6.77 -16.18 -23.85
C LEU A 91 7.43 -17.55 -23.93
N THR A 92 8.74 -17.55 -24.12
CA THR A 92 9.58 -18.74 -23.96
C THR A 92 9.64 -19.20 -22.50
N ASN A 93 10.03 -20.46 -22.27
CA ASN A 93 10.19 -20.99 -20.91
C ASN A 93 11.22 -20.18 -20.09
N GLN A 94 12.31 -19.74 -20.73
CA GLN A 94 13.33 -18.93 -20.07
C GLN A 94 12.78 -17.57 -19.65
N GLU A 95 12.04 -16.88 -20.53
CA GLU A 95 11.43 -15.59 -20.20
C GLU A 95 10.41 -15.73 -19.07
N ARG A 96 9.64 -16.82 -19.03
CA ARG A 96 8.71 -17.13 -17.93
C ARG A 96 9.46 -17.29 -16.61
N GLU A 97 10.55 -18.04 -16.61
CA GLU A 97 11.41 -18.22 -15.43
C GLU A 97 12.03 -16.91 -14.97
N ASP A 98 12.55 -16.10 -15.88
CA ASP A 98 13.19 -14.81 -15.58
C ASP A 98 12.17 -13.81 -15.00
N ILE A 99 10.96 -13.74 -15.58
CA ILE A 99 9.86 -12.91 -15.06
C ILE A 99 9.45 -13.40 -13.66
N THR A 100 9.30 -14.71 -13.45
CA THR A 100 8.95 -15.27 -12.15
C THR A 100 10.04 -14.98 -11.10
N ALA A 101 11.31 -15.16 -11.43
CA ALA A 101 12.43 -14.85 -10.54
C ALA A 101 12.49 -13.34 -10.22
N SER A 102 12.28 -12.48 -11.22
CA SER A 102 12.20 -11.03 -11.04
C SER A 102 11.03 -10.64 -10.14
N ALA A 103 9.86 -11.27 -10.30
CA ALA A 103 8.69 -11.03 -9.45
C ALA A 103 8.95 -11.45 -8.01
N GLN A 104 9.59 -12.60 -7.78
CA GLN A 104 9.97 -13.07 -6.45
C GLN A 104 10.93 -12.10 -5.76
N HIS A 105 11.84 -11.47 -6.51
CA HIS A 105 12.70 -10.43 -5.97
C HIS A 105 11.92 -9.16 -5.63
N ALA A 106 11.07 -8.67 -6.54
CA ALA A 106 10.23 -7.50 -6.32
C ALA A 106 9.31 -7.68 -5.10
N LEU A 107 8.72 -8.86 -4.93
CA LEU A 107 7.87 -9.19 -3.80
C LEU A 107 8.63 -9.10 -2.46
N ARG A 108 9.86 -9.62 -2.41
CA ARG A 108 10.73 -9.47 -1.23
C ARG A 108 11.02 -8.01 -0.94
N LEU A 109 11.36 -7.21 -1.96
CA LEU A 109 11.56 -5.76 -1.79
C LEU A 109 10.30 -5.08 -1.21
N ILE A 110 9.11 -5.42 -1.70
CA ILE A 110 7.84 -4.90 -1.17
C ILE A 110 7.66 -5.29 0.31
N ALA A 111 7.88 -6.56 0.66
CA ALA A 111 7.77 -7.06 2.03
C ALA A 111 8.72 -6.33 3.02
N PHE A 112 9.93 -5.99 2.56
CA PHE A 112 10.91 -5.22 3.34
C PHE A 112 10.77 -3.70 3.20
N ARG A 113 9.61 -3.20 2.74
CA ARG A 113 9.29 -1.77 2.58
C ARG A 113 10.22 -1.02 1.61
N GLN A 114 10.81 -1.73 0.66
CA GLN A 114 11.68 -1.21 -0.39
C GLN A 114 10.98 -1.09 -1.76
N ILE A 115 9.66 -0.88 -1.76
CA ILE A 115 8.85 -0.74 -2.99
C ILE A 115 9.36 0.36 -3.94
N HIS A 116 9.98 1.41 -3.40
CA HIS A 116 10.58 2.50 -4.19
C HIS A 116 11.60 1.97 -5.22
N LYS A 117 12.34 0.89 -4.90
CA LYS A 117 13.26 0.24 -5.84
C LYS A 117 12.53 -0.45 -6.99
N VAL A 118 11.41 -1.10 -6.70
CA VAL A 118 10.56 -1.75 -7.72
C VAL A 118 9.97 -0.69 -8.66
N LEU A 119 9.56 0.44 -8.10
CA LEU A 119 9.00 1.58 -8.83
C LEU A 119 10.08 2.43 -9.54
N GLY A 120 11.37 2.16 -9.36
CA GLY A 120 12.44 2.93 -9.97
C GLY A 120 12.49 4.40 -9.52
N MET A 121 12.12 4.66 -8.26
CA MET A 121 12.04 6.01 -7.70
C MET A 121 12.82 6.13 -6.39
N ASP A 122 13.08 7.37 -5.98
CA ASP A 122 13.64 7.67 -4.66
C ASP A 122 12.63 7.37 -3.54
N PRO A 123 13.11 6.97 -2.34
CA PRO A 123 12.22 6.75 -1.21
C PRO A 123 11.53 8.05 -0.80
N LEU A 124 10.20 7.98 -0.61
CA LEU A 124 9.43 9.11 -0.12
C LEU A 124 9.90 9.52 1.29
N PRO A 125 9.88 10.82 1.62
CA PRO A 125 10.24 11.29 2.94
C PRO A 125 9.35 10.67 4.02
N ALA A 126 9.95 10.28 5.15
CA ALA A 126 9.23 9.63 6.23
C ALA A 126 8.07 10.52 6.75
N PRO A 127 6.85 9.98 6.95
CA PRO A 127 5.72 10.75 7.44
C PRO A 127 6.01 11.37 8.81
N LYS A 128 5.75 12.68 8.97
CA LYS A 128 6.01 13.44 10.21
C LYS A 128 5.31 12.83 11.44
N HIS A 129 4.14 12.20 11.27
CA HIS A 129 3.39 11.55 12.34
C HIS A 129 4.06 10.29 12.93
N LEU A 130 4.91 9.60 12.17
CA LEU A 130 5.63 8.42 12.68
C LEU A 130 6.75 8.83 13.66
N ARG A 131 7.37 10.00 13.44
CA ARG A 131 8.38 10.58 14.34
C ARG A 131 7.80 10.97 15.70
N GLN A 132 6.52 11.37 15.75
CA GLN A 132 5.87 11.73 17.01
C GLN A 132 5.54 10.50 17.87
N ARG A 133 5.22 9.36 17.24
CA ARG A 133 4.99 8.08 17.94
C ARG A 133 6.26 7.44 18.51
N MET A 134 7.43 7.77 17.96
CA MET A 134 8.74 7.28 18.43
C MET A 134 9.43 8.20 19.44
N ASN A 135 8.73 9.18 20.03
CA ASN A 135 9.25 9.97 21.15
C ASN A 135 8.75 9.40 22.50
N PRO A 136 9.39 8.39 23.12
CA PRO A 136 9.06 7.93 24.47
C PRO A 136 9.50 8.91 25.57
N ARG A 137 10.06 10.08 25.22
CA ARG A 137 10.72 11.02 26.15
C ARG A 137 9.80 11.88 27.02
N LYS A 138 8.53 11.50 27.19
CA LYS A 138 7.65 12.11 28.21
C LYS A 138 6.96 11.07 29.10
N ARG A 139 7.61 9.95 29.44
CA ARG A 139 7.33 9.30 30.75
C ARG A 139 7.94 10.20 31.83
N ARG A 140 7.11 11.12 32.32
CA ARG A 140 7.30 11.91 33.54
C ARG A 140 7.85 10.96 34.62
N ARG A 141 9.13 11.13 34.98
CA ARG A 141 9.68 10.54 36.20
C ARG A 141 8.80 11.03 37.34
N THR A 142 8.07 10.13 37.96
CA THR A 142 7.48 10.36 39.29
C THR A 142 8.65 10.27 40.26
N ASP A 143 9.26 11.42 40.54
CA ASP A 143 10.24 11.56 41.60
C ASP A 143 9.47 11.72 42.91
N SER A 144 9.58 10.72 43.79
CA SER A 144 9.02 10.78 45.14
C SER A 144 10.00 11.57 46.01
N ALA A 145 9.50 12.67 46.58
CA ALA A 145 10.21 13.55 47.53
C ALA A 145 10.61 12.81 48.84
N PRO A 146 11.47 13.38 49.71
CA PRO A 146 11.01 14.45 50.63
C PRO A 146 12.06 15.54 50.94
N GLY A 147 11.59 16.74 51.25
CA GLY A 147 12.42 17.83 51.77
C GLY A 147 11.53 18.94 52.32
N GLU A 148 11.43 18.99 53.65
CA GLU A 148 10.60 19.88 54.47
C GLU A 148 11.06 21.34 54.37
N GLY A 149 10.11 22.27 54.44
CA GLY A 149 10.38 23.71 54.45
C GLY A 149 9.08 24.52 54.50
N GLU A 150 8.71 24.89 55.72
CA GLU A 150 7.51 25.65 56.11
C GLU A 150 7.49 27.08 55.56
N GLY A 151 6.29 27.62 55.30
CA GLY A 151 6.07 29.00 54.90
C GLY A 151 4.58 29.33 54.76
N GLU A 152 4.09 30.13 55.70
CA GLU A 152 2.70 30.47 56.04
C GLU A 152 1.89 31.33 55.03
N GLY A 153 0.55 31.32 55.24
CA GLY A 153 -0.41 32.40 54.92
C GLY A 153 -0.86 32.50 53.46
N GLU A 154 -2.12 32.70 53.08
CA GLU A 154 -3.28 33.25 53.75
C GLU A 154 -4.53 32.83 52.95
N LYS A 155 -5.57 32.32 53.62
CA LYS A 155 -6.94 32.23 53.09
C LYS A 155 -7.63 33.56 53.37
N LYS A 156 -8.29 34.15 52.37
CA LYS A 156 -9.36 35.12 52.62
C LYS A 156 -10.47 35.00 51.57
N ASP A 157 -11.45 34.18 51.91
CA ASP A 157 -12.81 34.29 51.42
C ASP A 157 -13.36 35.70 51.72
N LYS A 158 -13.98 36.35 50.73
CA LYS A 158 -14.99 37.38 50.99
C LYS A 158 -16.22 37.11 50.14
N LYS A 159 -17.31 36.93 50.89
CA LYS A 159 -18.69 36.63 50.52
C LYS A 159 -19.41 37.86 49.96
N GLU A 160 -20.31 37.56 49.01
CA GLU A 160 -21.59 38.17 48.56
C GLU A 160 -21.90 39.65 48.86
N ASP A 161 -22.46 40.35 47.86
CA ASP A 161 -23.71 41.10 48.02
C ASP A 161 -24.50 41.10 46.69
N ASP A 162 -25.82 41.01 46.85
CA ASP A 162 -26.89 40.78 45.86
C ASP A 162 -27.61 42.12 45.51
N VAL A 163 -28.63 42.06 44.65
CA VAL A 163 -29.77 43.00 44.53
C VAL A 163 -29.69 44.17 43.51
N ASP A 164 -30.27 43.89 42.33
CA ASP A 164 -31.50 44.53 41.77
C ASP A 164 -31.47 45.62 40.67
N MET A 165 -32.56 45.53 39.91
CA MET A 165 -33.03 46.04 38.63
C MET A 165 -32.97 47.55 38.39
N SER A 166 -32.94 47.93 37.11
CA SER A 166 -33.81 49.01 36.63
C SER A 166 -34.18 48.82 35.15
N ASP A 167 -35.48 48.92 34.91
CA ASP A 167 -36.21 48.82 33.66
C ASP A 167 -35.84 49.82 32.56
N GLY A 168 -36.02 49.32 31.33
CA GLY A 168 -36.75 49.94 30.21
C GLY A 168 -36.97 51.45 30.16
N LYS A 169 -36.53 52.03 29.03
CA LYS A 169 -37.42 52.80 28.15
C LYS A 169 -36.98 52.67 26.70
#